data_AF-A0A4Y5MV27-F1
#
_entry.id   AF-A0A4Y5MV27-F1
#
_cell.length_a   1.000
_cell.length_b   1.000
_cell.length_c   1.000
_cell.angle_alpha   90.00
_cell.angle_beta   90.00
_cell.angle_gamma   90.00
#
_symmetry.space_group_name_H-M   'P 1'
#
loop_
_entity.id
_entity.type
_entity.pdbx_description
1 polymer ?
#
loop_
_entity_poly.entity_id
_entity_poly.type
_entity_poly.pdbx_seq_one_letter_code
_entity_poly.pdbx_strand_id
1 'polypeptide(L)'
;MIKLPYSKKSVIIGLILSEGWLTIASKTNKNARLGFKQSLSKASYVWFVFNLLSHYCSSYPQLTKGIRIGVRFFGLQFFTRSLPCFTEIYYLFYPQGVKVIPDNIYELLTPCSRSSYHGRWFCATVWLNSLY
;
A
#
# COMPACT_ATOMS: atom_id res chain seq x y z
N MET A 1 8.81 -19.24 5.60
CA MET A 1 8.22 -18.23 4.69
C MET A 1 7.34 -17.30 5.51
N ILE A 2 7.60 -15.98 5.52
CA ILE A 2 6.82 -15.04 6.34
C ILE A 2 5.45 -14.83 5.66
N LYS A 3 4.40 -15.39 6.23
CA LYS A 3 3.02 -15.20 5.76
C LYS A 3 2.45 -13.91 6.34
N LEU A 4 1.73 -13.17 5.51
CA LEU A 4 1.14 -11.90 5.90
C LEU A 4 -0.25 -12.13 6.51
N PRO A 5 -0.58 -11.57 7.70
CA PRO A 5 -1.91 -11.74 8.29
C PRO A 5 -3.01 -11.20 7.36
N TYR A 6 -4.17 -11.86 7.31
CA TYR A 6 -5.28 -11.48 6.43
C TYR A 6 -5.71 -10.01 6.59
N SER A 7 -5.75 -9.52 7.83
CA SER A 7 -6.07 -8.12 8.14
C SER A 7 -5.10 -7.13 7.50
N LYS A 8 -3.80 -7.41 7.57
CA LYS A 8 -2.77 -6.56 6.94
C LYS A 8 -2.81 -6.69 5.42
N LYS A 9 -3.15 -7.88 4.90
CA LYS A 9 -3.22 -8.15 3.45
C LYS A 9 -4.30 -7.28 2.81
N SER A 10 -5.50 -7.26 3.38
CA SER A 10 -6.60 -6.40 2.90
C SER A 10 -6.21 -4.92 2.90
N VAL A 11 -5.54 -4.44 3.96
CA VAL A 11 -5.08 -3.04 4.00
C VAL A 11 -4.07 -2.75 2.90
N ILE A 12 -3.08 -3.63 2.67
CA ILE A 12 -2.10 -3.47 1.59
C ILE A 12 -2.79 -3.44 0.23
N ILE A 13 -3.77 -4.32 0.00
CA ILE A 13 -4.56 -4.34 -1.23
C ILE A 13 -5.34 -3.02 -1.40
N GLY A 14 -5.98 -2.52 -0.34
CA GLY A 14 -6.66 -1.22 -0.36
C GLY A 14 -5.72 -0.06 -0.69
N LEU A 15 -4.50 -0.07 -0.14
CA LEU A 15 -3.47 0.92 -0.47
C LEU A 15 -3.05 0.82 -1.95
N ILE A 16 -2.86 -0.39 -2.48
CA ILE A 16 -2.52 -0.60 -3.89
C ILE A 16 -3.64 -0.10 -4.81
N LEU A 17 -4.91 -0.24 -4.43
CA LEU A 17 -6.04 0.26 -5.24
C LEU A 17 -6.13 1.79 -5.25
N SER A 18 -5.70 2.45 -4.17
CA SER A 18 -5.60 3.90 -4.04
C SER A 18 -4.28 4.41 -4.68
N GLU A 19 -3.36 4.95 -3.88
CA GLU A 19 -2.13 5.63 -4.32
C GLU A 19 -0.86 4.77 -4.16
N GLY A 20 -0.99 3.55 -3.66
CA GLY A 20 0.11 2.62 -3.45
C GLY A 20 0.51 1.90 -4.74
N TRP A 21 1.80 1.59 -4.85
CA TRP A 21 2.33 0.76 -5.94
C TRP A 21 3.27 -0.30 -5.41
N LEU A 22 3.36 -1.41 -6.13
CA LEU A 22 4.37 -2.43 -5.87
C LEU A 22 5.47 -2.30 -6.92
N THR A 23 6.71 -2.48 -6.48
CA THR A 23 7.86 -2.43 -7.38
C THR A 23 8.85 -3.52 -7.00
N ILE A 24 9.49 -4.10 -8.01
CA ILE A 24 10.61 -5.00 -7.85
C ILE A 24 11.87 -4.15 -8.01
N ALA A 25 12.63 -4.00 -6.93
CA ALA A 25 13.70 -2.99 -6.85
C ALA A 25 14.87 -3.24 -7.83
N SER A 26 15.09 -4.48 -8.28
CA SER A 26 16.13 -4.82 -9.26
C SER A 26 15.75 -6.10 -10.00
N LYS A 27 16.26 -6.29 -11.23
CA LYS A 27 16.16 -7.57 -11.97
C LYS A 27 16.76 -8.75 -11.19
N THR A 28 17.74 -8.49 -10.33
CA THR A 28 18.34 -9.51 -9.44
C THR A 28 17.55 -9.74 -8.15
N ASN A 29 16.78 -8.75 -7.68
CA ASN A 29 15.94 -8.89 -6.50
C ASN A 29 14.59 -9.45 -6.92
N LYS A 30 14.29 -10.70 -6.55
CA LYS A 30 13.01 -11.35 -6.91
C LYS A 30 11.82 -10.87 -6.08
N ASN A 31 12.06 -10.07 -5.04
CA ASN A 31 11.03 -9.67 -4.08
C ASN A 31 10.48 -8.27 -4.36
N ALA A 32 9.15 -8.15 -4.29
CA ALA A 32 8.47 -6.87 -4.40
C ALA A 32 8.52 -6.08 -3.09
N ARG A 33 8.45 -4.76 -3.20
CA ARG A 33 8.25 -3.81 -2.09
C ARG A 33 7.06 -2.91 -2.39
N LEU A 34 6.36 -2.49 -1.34
CA LEU A 34 5.29 -1.51 -1.41
C LEU A 34 5.88 -0.11 -1.28
N GLY A 35 5.56 0.75 -2.25
CA GLY A 35 5.75 2.18 -2.20
C GLY A 35 4.41 2.87 -1.97
N PHE A 36 4.43 3.88 -1.12
CA PHE A 36 3.28 4.75 -0.88
C PHE A 36 3.75 6.18 -0.81
N LYS A 37 3.04 7.09 -1.51
CA LYS A 37 3.36 8.51 -1.57
C LYS A 37 2.08 9.31 -1.59
N GLN A 38 2.07 10.40 -0.82
CA GLN A 38 0.97 11.35 -0.86
C GLN A 38 1.45 12.78 -0.66
N SER A 39 0.57 13.74 -0.97
CA SER A 39 0.83 15.17 -0.75
C SER A 39 1.01 15.47 0.73
N LEU A 40 1.74 16.55 1.03
CA LEU A 40 1.97 16.98 2.41
C LEU A 40 0.66 17.34 3.14
N SER A 41 -0.38 17.75 2.41
CA SER A 41 -1.72 17.99 2.97
C SER A 41 -2.34 16.77 3.63
N LYS A 42 -1.97 15.55 3.19
CA LYS A 42 -2.45 14.27 3.74
C LYS A 42 -1.38 13.58 4.60
N ALA A 43 -0.44 14.34 5.17
CA ALA A 43 0.66 13.80 5.98
C ALA A 43 0.17 12.96 7.17
N SER A 44 -0.92 13.36 7.82
CA SER A 44 -1.54 12.60 8.93
C SER A 44 -1.92 11.18 8.50
N TYR A 45 -2.46 11.03 7.30
CA TYR A 45 -2.82 9.73 6.74
C TYR A 45 -1.58 8.89 6.43
N VAL A 46 -0.52 9.48 5.87
CA VAL A 46 0.75 8.79 5.63
C VAL A 46 1.34 8.24 6.94
N TRP A 47 1.31 9.03 8.00
CA TRP A 47 1.76 8.60 9.33
C TRP A 47 0.89 7.50 9.93
N PHE A 48 -0.43 7.57 9.77
CA PHE A 48 -1.35 6.51 10.19
C PHE A 48 -1.04 5.17 9.49
N VAL A 49 -0.89 5.20 8.16
CA VAL A 49 -0.54 4.02 7.37
C VAL A 49 0.86 3.51 7.74
N PHE A 50 1.82 4.41 7.93
CA PHE A 50 3.16 4.05 8.37
C PHE A 50 3.13 3.36 9.73
N ASN A 51 2.39 3.85 10.72
CA ASN A 51 2.30 3.20 12.03
C ASN A 51 1.74 1.78 11.91
N LEU A 52 0.76 1.56 11.03
CA LEU A 52 0.17 0.24 10.79
C LEU A 52 1.14 -0.73 10.10
N LEU A 53 2.00 -0.24 9.21
CA LEU A 53 2.97 -1.01 8.42
C LEU A 53 4.42 -0.88 8.92
N SER A 54 4.62 -0.21 10.05
CA SER A 54 5.93 0.17 10.60
C SER A 54 6.86 -1.03 10.73
N HIS A 55 6.32 -2.16 11.18
CA HIS A 55 7.04 -3.42 11.30
C HIS A 55 7.59 -3.93 9.95
N TYR A 56 7.00 -3.58 8.81
CA TYR A 56 7.48 -3.98 7.48
C TYR A 56 8.44 -2.96 6.86
N CYS A 57 8.49 -1.74 7.39
CA CYS A 57 9.35 -0.66 6.91
C CYS A 57 10.72 -0.71 7.61
N SER A 58 11.77 -0.31 6.90
CA SER A 58 13.11 -0.14 7.49
C SER A 58 13.41 1.31 7.87
N SER A 59 12.67 2.27 7.31
CA SER A 59 12.90 3.69 7.48
C SER A 59 11.58 4.43 7.68
N TYR A 60 11.66 5.57 8.35
CA TYR A 60 10.54 6.50 8.48
C TYR A 60 10.14 7.12 7.14
N PRO A 61 8.92 7.69 7.03
CA PRO A 61 8.50 8.42 5.85
C PRO A 61 9.47 9.56 5.54
N GLN A 62 9.87 9.65 4.27
CA GLN A 62 10.81 10.63 3.76
C GLN A 62 10.08 11.74 3.00
N LEU A 63 10.56 12.98 3.18
CA LEU A 63 10.08 14.12 2.42
C LEU A 63 10.56 14.02 0.97
N THR A 64 9.60 14.06 0.04
CA THR A 64 9.85 14.05 -1.40
C THR A 64 9.51 15.42 -1.97
N LYS A 65 10.40 15.94 -2.80
CA LYS A 65 10.21 17.20 -3.52
C LYS A 65 10.09 16.88 -5.01
N GLY A 66 9.12 17.46 -5.68
CA GLY A 66 8.93 17.34 -7.13
C GLY A 66 8.68 18.71 -7.73
N ILE A 67 8.99 18.86 -9.01
CA ILE A 67 8.62 20.05 -9.78
C ILE A 67 7.70 19.56 -10.90
N ARG A 68 6.51 20.15 -11.00
CA ARG A 68 5.57 19.85 -12.08
C ARG A 68 5.08 21.18 -12.66
N ILE A 69 5.36 21.40 -13.94
CA ILE A 69 5.00 22.63 -14.68
C ILE A 69 5.46 23.90 -13.91
N GLY A 70 6.73 23.92 -13.50
CA GLY A 70 7.32 25.05 -12.76
C GLY A 70 6.90 25.20 -11.29
N VAL A 71 5.88 24.47 -10.83
CA VAL A 71 5.41 24.52 -9.43
C VAL A 71 6.10 23.44 -8.60
N ARG A 72 6.58 23.81 -7.40
CA ARG A 72 7.20 22.89 -6.43
C ARG A 72 6.12 22.18 -5.62
N PHE A 73 6.18 20.86 -5.59
CA PHE A 73 5.31 19.99 -4.80
C PHE A 73 6.10 19.29 -3.71
N PHE A 74 5.50 19.24 -2.52
CA PHE A 74 6.03 18.51 -1.38
C PHE A 74 5.09 17.35 -1.05
N GLY A 75 5.66 16.18 -0.80
CA GLY A 75 4.93 14.99 -0.38
C GLY A 75 5.73 14.15 0.60
N LEU A 76 5.05 13.24 1.27
CA LEU A 76 5.69 12.22 2.08
C LEU A 76 5.60 10.88 1.35
N GLN A 77 6.68 10.13 1.37
CA GLN A 77 6.73 8.78 0.83
C GLN A 77 7.40 7.83 1.80
N PHE A 78 7.00 6.57 1.80
CA PHE A 78 7.75 5.51 2.47
C PHE A 78 7.79 4.26 1.60
N PHE A 79 8.75 3.39 1.91
CA PHE A 79 8.90 2.09 1.27
C PHE A 79 8.99 0.99 2.31
N THR A 80 8.34 -0.13 2.04
CA THR A 80 8.54 -1.35 2.83
C THR A 80 9.83 -2.06 2.40
N ARG A 81 10.27 -3.00 3.23
CA ARG A 81 11.28 -3.99 2.84
C ARG A 81 10.77 -4.84 1.67
N SER A 82 11.69 -5.34 0.86
CA SER A 82 11.38 -6.31 -0.19
C SER A 82 11.12 -7.68 0.44
N LEU A 83 9.87 -8.14 0.41
CA LEU A 83 9.45 -9.40 1.05
C LEU A 83 8.71 -10.30 0.06
N PRO A 84 8.86 -11.64 0.17
CA PRO A 84 8.21 -12.59 -0.72
C PRO A 84 6.67 -12.51 -0.65
N CYS A 85 6.10 -12.13 0.50
CA CYS A 85 4.65 -11.95 0.65
C CYS A 85 4.10 -10.79 -0.20
N PHE A 86 4.90 -9.77 -0.48
CA PHE A 86 4.51 -8.71 -1.42
C PHE A 86 4.64 -9.17 -2.87
N THR A 87 5.53 -10.11 -3.17
CA THR A 87 5.71 -10.68 -4.50
C THR A 87 4.48 -11.47 -4.94
N GLU A 88 3.85 -12.21 -4.03
CA GLU A 88 2.57 -12.90 -4.30
C GLU A 88 1.48 -11.89 -4.69
N ILE A 89 1.40 -10.75 -3.98
CA ILE A 89 0.45 -9.68 -4.29
C ILE A 89 0.84 -8.98 -5.62
N TYR A 90 2.13 -8.81 -5.89
CA TYR A 90 2.61 -8.21 -7.13
C TYR A 90 2.13 -8.99 -8.35
N TYR A 91 2.27 -10.31 -8.37
CA TYR A 91 1.83 -11.11 -9.52
C TYR A 91 0.31 -11.09 -9.73
N LEU A 92 -0.48 -10.84 -8.68
CA LEU A 92 -1.93 -10.66 -8.81
C LEU A 92 -2.29 -9.32 -9.49
N PHE A 93 -1.57 -8.25 -9.16
CA PHE A 93 -1.87 -6.91 -9.68
C PHE A 93 -1.04 -6.52 -10.91
N TYR A 94 0.07 -7.19 -11.19
CA TYR A 94 1.01 -6.83 -12.26
C TYR A 94 1.43 -8.06 -13.10
N PRO A 95 0.49 -8.84 -13.67
CA PRO A 95 0.80 -10.06 -14.42
C PRO A 95 1.72 -9.82 -15.63
N GLN A 96 1.66 -8.61 -16.21
CA GLN A 96 2.50 -8.18 -17.33
C GLN A 96 3.26 -6.88 -17.02
N GLY A 97 3.47 -6.57 -15.74
CA GLY A 97 4.07 -5.30 -15.31
C GLY A 97 3.13 -4.09 -15.43
N VAL A 98 1.92 -4.27 -15.96
CA VAL A 98 0.84 -3.26 -15.96
C VAL A 98 -0.09 -3.54 -14.79
N LYS A 99 -0.49 -2.50 -14.07
CA LYS A 99 -1.44 -2.60 -12.96
C LYS A 99 -2.81 -3.02 -13.49
N VAL A 100 -3.26 -4.20 -13.11
CA VAL A 100 -4.58 -4.77 -13.41
C VAL A 100 -5.33 -4.98 -12.10
N ILE A 101 -6.63 -4.72 -12.15
CA ILE A 101 -7.60 -4.95 -11.07
C ILE A 101 -8.10 -6.39 -11.25
N PRO A 102 -7.73 -7.35 -10.41
CA PRO A 102 -8.16 -8.73 -10.61
C PRO A 102 -9.64 -8.92 -10.22
N ASP A 103 -10.33 -9.87 -10.86
CA ASP A 103 -11.78 -10.07 -10.65
C ASP A 103 -12.13 -10.53 -9.22
N ASN A 104 -11.17 -11.13 -8.50
CA ASN A 104 -11.32 -11.61 -7.13
C ASN A 104 -11.09 -10.54 -6.04
N ILE A 105 -11.16 -9.25 -6.38
CA ILE A 105 -10.94 -8.15 -5.42
C ILE A 105 -11.91 -8.18 -4.24
N TYR A 106 -13.17 -8.57 -4.45
CA TYR A 106 -14.15 -8.63 -3.37
C TYR A 106 -13.76 -9.63 -2.29
N GLU A 107 -13.14 -10.75 -2.66
CA GLU A 107 -12.63 -11.75 -1.72
C GLU A 107 -11.35 -11.25 -1.01
N LEU A 108 -10.53 -10.49 -1.73
CA LEU A 108 -9.25 -9.94 -1.26
C LEU A 108 -9.42 -8.75 -0.30
N LEU A 109 -10.42 -7.90 -0.54
CA LEU A 109 -10.71 -6.72 0.28
C LEU A 109 -11.47 -7.05 1.54
N THR A 110 -12.23 -8.13 1.58
CA THR A 110 -13.06 -8.48 2.73
C THR A 110 -12.19 -9.05 3.84
N PRO A 111 -11.86 -8.29 4.91
CA PRO A 111 -11.00 -8.81 5.97
C PRO A 111 -11.77 -9.77 6.90
N CYS A 112 -13.12 -9.73 6.85
CA CYS A 112 -14.01 -10.37 7.81
C CYS A 112 -15.43 -10.53 7.21
N SER A 113 -15.69 -11.49 6.33
CA SER A 113 -17.10 -11.89 6.05
C SER A 113 -17.67 -12.82 7.13
N ARG A 114 -16.89 -13.20 8.16
CA ARG A 114 -17.39 -14.14 9.17
C ARG A 114 -16.89 -14.04 10.62
N SER A 115 -16.11 -13.02 11.00
CA SER A 115 -15.80 -12.85 12.43
C SER A 115 -15.76 -11.38 12.85
N SER A 116 -16.78 -11.02 13.63
CA SER A 116 -16.93 -9.85 14.49
C SER A 116 -17.13 -8.47 13.84
N TYR A 117 -18.28 -7.89 14.19
CA TYR A 117 -18.88 -6.61 13.79
C TYR A 117 -18.04 -5.34 14.03
N HIS A 118 -16.75 -5.46 14.38
CA HIS A 118 -15.85 -4.33 14.68
C HIS A 118 -14.92 -3.93 13.51
N GLY A 119 -14.73 -4.80 12.51
CA GLY A 119 -13.81 -4.56 11.38
C GLY A 119 -14.36 -3.72 10.23
N ARG A 120 -15.66 -3.40 10.23
CA ARG A 120 -16.36 -2.74 9.10
C ARG A 120 -15.89 -1.29 8.88
N TRP A 121 -15.41 -0.62 9.92
CA TRP A 121 -14.97 0.78 9.88
C TRP A 121 -13.58 0.96 9.26
N PHE A 122 -12.71 -0.05 9.33
CA PHE A 122 -11.29 0.12 8.95
C PHE A 122 -11.09 0.20 7.43
N CYS A 123 -11.85 -0.61 6.66
CA CYS A 123 -11.74 -0.64 5.20
C CYS A 123 -12.42 0.59 4.55
N ALA A 124 -13.53 1.06 5.13
CA ALA A 124 -14.22 2.27 4.66
C ALA A 124 -13.42 3.55 4.94
N THR A 125 -12.73 3.63 6.08
CA THR A 125 -11.95 4.81 6.46
C THR A 125 -10.71 5.01 5.57
N VAL A 126 -10.05 3.92 5.15
CA VAL A 126 -8.95 3.96 4.18
C VAL A 126 -9.43 4.44 2.81
N TRP A 127 -10.63 4.02 2.40
CA TRP A 127 -11.25 4.45 1.14
C TRP A 127 -11.71 5.91 1.18
N LEU A 128 -12.40 6.33 2.25
CA LEU A 128 -12.92 7.69 2.41
C LEU A 128 -11.79 8.72 2.53
N ASN A 129 -10.72 8.43 3.29
CA ASN A 129 -9.60 9.38 3.44
C ASN A 129 -8.69 9.49 2.20
N SER A 130 -8.86 8.59 1.21
CA SER A 130 -8.22 8.78 -0.10
C SER A 130 -8.97 9.83 -0.94
N LEU A 131 -10.28 9.93 -0.77
CA LEU A 131 -11.18 10.75 -1.59
C LEU A 131 -11.35 12.19 -1.08
N TYR A 132 -11.09 12.45 0.21
CA TYR A 132 -11.02 13.81 0.79
C TYR A 132 -9.58 14.26 0.95
#